data_AF-A0A817Q8Z5-F1
#
_entry.id   AF-A0A817Q8Z5-F1
#
_cell.length_a   1.000
_cell.length_b   1.000
_cell.length_c   1.000
_cell.angle_alpha   90.00
_cell.angle_beta   90.00
_cell.angle_gamma   90.00
#
_symmetry.space_group_name_H-M   'P 1'
#
loop_
_entity.id
_entity.type
_entity.pdbx_description
1 polymer ?
#
loop_
_entity_poly.entity_id
_entity_poly.type
_entity_poly.pdbx_seq_one_letter_code
_entity_poly.pdbx_strand_id
1 'polypeptide(L)'
;MATKFSDLLGDSLLAAKADGESEAYRQVPTSELENKVVGIYFSAHWCGPCRNFTPKLVECYTKVQSELHDRFEIVFVSSDKDEESFKEYFQTMPWKAIPFSDQARARKLGEKFNVDGIPALIVLLPNGAILTCDGREDIVKKGEEAIRLWSQDESKLPIPPDEYVWQGVFCDGCKMDPLVGQRYVCSTCKEFDLCAACQKKGHEHTLTYMSQPLATIGILVWKGINLNS
;
A
#
# COMPACT_ATOMS: atom_id res chain seq x y z
N MET A 1 -10.31 4.06 -13.84
CA MET A 1 -11.05 3.86 -12.57
C MET A 1 -10.02 3.63 -11.48
N ALA A 2 -10.23 4.13 -10.26
CA ALA A 2 -9.33 3.79 -9.14
C ALA A 2 -9.28 2.27 -8.98
N THR A 3 -8.08 1.69 -8.80
CA THR A 3 -7.92 0.26 -8.56
C THR A 3 -8.69 -0.09 -7.28
N LYS A 4 -9.64 -1.00 -7.37
CA LYS A 4 -10.32 -1.47 -6.16
C LYS A 4 -9.42 -2.46 -5.45
N PHE A 5 -9.41 -2.45 -4.12
CA PHE A 5 -8.69 -3.47 -3.37
C PHE A 5 -9.17 -4.89 -3.71
N SER A 6 -10.42 -5.07 -4.17
CA SER A 6 -10.91 -6.36 -4.66
C SER A 6 -10.11 -6.91 -5.85
N ASP A 7 -9.64 -6.03 -6.75
CA ASP A 7 -8.83 -6.44 -7.91
C ASP A 7 -7.45 -6.99 -7.48
N LEU A 8 -6.97 -6.54 -6.32
CA LEU A 8 -5.67 -6.89 -5.77
C LEU A 8 -5.74 -8.06 -4.78
N LEU A 9 -6.73 -8.02 -3.87
CA LEU A 9 -6.83 -8.88 -2.69
C LEU A 9 -7.95 -9.93 -2.80
N GLY A 10 -8.70 -9.94 -3.91
CA GLY A 10 -9.90 -10.77 -4.09
C GLY A 10 -11.14 -10.15 -3.45
N ASP A 11 -12.30 -10.75 -3.66
CA ASP A 11 -13.57 -10.22 -3.16
C ASP A 11 -13.78 -10.43 -1.65
N SER A 12 -13.07 -11.40 -1.06
CA SER A 12 -13.24 -11.85 0.33
C SER A 12 -11.88 -12.05 1.01
N LEU A 13 -11.82 -11.66 2.28
CA LEU A 13 -10.70 -11.83 3.19
C LEU A 13 -11.14 -12.62 4.42
N LEU A 14 -10.17 -13.13 5.17
CA LEU A 14 -10.40 -13.72 6.48
C LEU A 14 -10.24 -12.66 7.57
N ALA A 15 -11.10 -12.70 8.59
CA ALA A 15 -10.93 -11.96 9.83
C ALA A 15 -11.05 -12.94 11.02
N ALA A 16 -10.45 -12.57 12.15
CA ALA A 16 -10.64 -13.31 13.40
C ALA A 16 -12.14 -13.46 13.72
N LYS A 17 -12.50 -14.63 14.24
CA LYS A 17 -13.88 -14.97 14.59
C LYS A 17 -14.44 -14.06 15.69
N ALA A 18 -15.76 -13.90 15.71
CA ALA A 18 -16.46 -13.34 16.85
C ALA A 18 -16.65 -14.41 17.95
N ASP A 19 -16.88 -13.98 19.20
CA ASP A 19 -17.16 -14.89 20.30
C ASP A 19 -18.38 -15.78 19.97
N GLY A 20 -18.18 -17.11 19.97
CA GLY A 20 -19.24 -18.11 19.77
C GLY A 20 -19.27 -18.83 18.42
N GLU A 21 -18.36 -18.55 17.47
CA GLU A 21 -18.31 -19.24 16.17
C GLU A 21 -17.41 -20.51 16.19
N SER A 22 -17.84 -21.53 15.43
CA SER A 22 -17.20 -22.85 15.33
C SER A 22 -15.94 -22.86 14.47
N GLU A 23 -15.88 -22.00 13.45
CA GLU A 23 -14.73 -21.88 12.55
C GLU A 23 -13.68 -20.92 13.12
N ALA A 24 -12.41 -21.16 12.80
CA ALA A 24 -11.30 -20.35 13.30
C ALA A 24 -11.30 -18.89 12.78
N TYR A 25 -12.03 -18.63 11.69
CA TYR A 25 -12.10 -17.34 11.00
C TYR A 25 -13.46 -17.15 10.34
N ARG A 26 -13.84 -15.89 10.13
CA ARG A 26 -14.99 -15.50 9.32
C ARG A 26 -14.53 -14.86 8.02
N GLN A 27 -15.30 -15.02 6.96
CA GLN A 27 -15.08 -14.29 5.71
C GLN A 27 -15.67 -12.87 5.80
N VAL A 28 -14.94 -11.90 5.29
CA VAL A 28 -15.34 -10.49 5.25
C VAL A 28 -15.12 -9.93 3.85
N PRO A 29 -16.01 -9.05 3.35
CA PRO A 29 -15.84 -8.49 2.02
C PRO A 29 -14.66 -7.51 2.00
N THR A 30 -13.88 -7.54 0.92
CA THR A 30 -12.75 -6.62 0.72
C THR A 30 -13.19 -5.15 0.64
N SER A 31 -14.46 -4.88 0.40
CA SER A 31 -15.04 -3.53 0.45
C SER A 31 -14.92 -2.87 1.84
N GLU A 32 -14.70 -3.63 2.92
CA GLU A 32 -14.38 -3.08 4.25
C GLU A 32 -13.05 -2.29 4.28
N LEU A 33 -12.22 -2.44 3.24
CA LEU A 33 -10.95 -1.73 3.08
C LEU A 33 -11.07 -0.44 2.26
N GLU A 34 -12.24 -0.16 1.67
CA GLU A 34 -12.42 1.05 0.87
C GLU A 34 -12.17 2.30 1.73
N ASN A 35 -11.48 3.29 1.15
CA ASN A 35 -11.07 4.53 1.80
C ASN A 35 -10.03 4.38 2.93
N LYS A 36 -9.47 3.18 3.14
CA LYS A 36 -8.42 2.93 4.13
C LYS A 36 -7.04 2.85 3.51
N VAL A 37 -6.04 3.26 4.28
CA VAL A 37 -4.66 2.86 4.07
C VAL A 37 -4.53 1.39 4.46
N VAL A 38 -3.90 0.59 3.61
CA VAL A 38 -3.80 -0.87 3.79
C VAL A 38 -2.34 -1.30 3.86
N GLY A 39 -1.93 -1.90 4.97
CA GLY A 39 -0.65 -2.57 5.12
C GLY A 39 -0.71 -4.02 4.63
N ILE A 40 -0.06 -4.36 3.54
CA ILE A 40 0.11 -5.74 3.07
C ILE A 40 1.30 -6.37 3.79
N TYR A 41 1.02 -7.28 4.71
CA TYR A 41 2.02 -7.87 5.59
C TYR A 41 2.39 -9.28 5.10
N PHE A 42 3.58 -9.44 4.55
CA PHE A 42 4.13 -10.73 4.12
C PHE A 42 4.91 -11.37 5.26
N SER A 43 4.50 -12.56 5.67
CA SER A 43 5.10 -13.26 6.80
C SER A 43 4.84 -14.76 6.78
N ALA A 44 5.49 -15.51 7.67
CA ALA A 44 5.22 -16.92 7.87
C ALA A 44 5.55 -17.38 9.30
N HIS A 45 4.86 -18.41 9.77
CA HIS A 45 5.05 -19.01 11.08
C HIS A 45 6.47 -19.59 11.24
N TRP A 46 6.96 -20.28 10.21
CA TRP A 46 8.29 -20.93 10.22
C TRP A 46 9.46 -19.93 10.25
N CYS A 47 9.22 -18.67 9.88
CA CYS A 47 10.24 -17.63 9.75
C CYS A 47 10.63 -17.02 11.11
N GLY A 48 11.89 -17.19 11.52
CA GLY A 48 12.42 -16.66 12.79
C GLY A 48 12.28 -15.13 12.93
N PRO A 49 12.80 -14.32 11.99
CA PRO A 49 12.65 -12.86 12.02
C PRO A 49 11.18 -12.39 12.06
N CYS A 50 10.28 -13.14 11.43
CA CYS A 50 8.86 -12.86 11.39
C CYS A 50 8.21 -12.98 12.79
N ARG A 51 8.55 -14.05 13.52
CA ARG A 51 8.07 -14.24 14.90
C ARG A 51 8.57 -13.17 15.87
N ASN A 52 9.69 -12.50 15.57
CA ASN A 52 10.16 -11.37 16.36
C ASN A 52 9.46 -10.04 15.99
N PHE A 53 9.13 -9.84 14.72
CA PHE A 53 8.51 -8.60 14.26
C PHE A 53 7.00 -8.54 14.53
N THR A 54 6.30 -9.67 14.41
CA THR A 54 4.83 -9.73 14.53
C THR A 54 4.31 -9.21 15.86
N PRO A 55 4.86 -9.58 17.02
CA PRO A 55 4.38 -9.06 18.30
C PRO A 55 4.48 -7.54 18.39
N LYS A 56 5.56 -6.97 17.84
CA LYS A 56 5.75 -5.51 17.77
C LYS A 56 4.72 -4.85 16.86
N LEU A 57 4.43 -5.44 15.70
CA LEU A 57 3.42 -4.93 14.79
C LEU A 57 2.02 -5.01 15.40
N VAL A 58 1.68 -6.11 16.07
CA VAL A 58 0.42 -6.29 16.83
C VAL A 58 0.29 -5.23 17.92
N GLU A 59 1.35 -4.97 18.69
CA GLU A 59 1.37 -3.92 19.71
C GLU A 59 1.08 -2.54 19.11
N CYS A 60 1.78 -2.17 18.03
CA CYS A 60 1.61 -0.88 17.36
C CYS A 60 0.19 -0.72 16.80
N TYR A 61 -0.32 -1.75 16.11
CA TYR A 61 -1.67 -1.77 15.55
C TYR A 61 -2.74 -1.62 16.64
N THR A 62 -2.62 -2.39 17.72
CA THR A 62 -3.59 -2.36 18.82
C THR A 62 -3.68 -0.98 19.47
N LYS A 63 -2.55 -0.28 19.63
CA LYS A 63 -2.51 1.08 20.21
C LYS A 63 -3.26 2.12 19.39
N VAL A 64 -3.32 1.97 18.07
CA VAL A 64 -3.94 2.96 17.17
C VAL A 64 -5.34 2.56 16.73
N GLN A 65 -5.81 1.35 17.05
CA GLN A 65 -7.06 0.84 16.52
C GLN A 65 -8.27 1.68 16.96
N SER A 66 -8.31 2.17 18.20
CA SER A 66 -9.38 3.07 18.67
C SER A 66 -9.41 4.40 17.91
N GLU A 67 -8.27 4.84 17.35
CA GLU A 67 -8.09 6.13 16.65
C GLU A 67 -8.25 6.01 15.13
N LEU A 68 -7.88 4.85 14.56
CA LEU A 68 -7.66 4.65 13.12
C LEU A 68 -8.41 3.47 12.51
N HIS A 69 -9.30 2.76 13.24
CA HIS A 69 -10.03 1.60 12.70
C HIS A 69 -10.79 1.85 11.38
N ASP A 70 -11.19 3.09 11.13
CA ASP A 70 -11.90 3.55 9.93
C ASP A 70 -10.95 4.01 8.80
N ARG A 71 -9.65 4.16 9.09
CA ARG A 71 -8.63 4.71 8.17
C ARG A 71 -7.45 3.79 7.88
N PHE A 72 -7.18 2.80 8.72
CA PHE A 72 -6.06 1.87 8.57
C PHE A 72 -6.48 0.42 8.80
N GLU A 73 -5.90 -0.48 8.03
CA GLU A 73 -6.07 -1.93 8.20
C GLU A 73 -4.82 -2.67 7.71
N ILE A 74 -4.57 -3.87 8.24
CA ILE A 74 -3.51 -4.76 7.77
C ILE A 74 -4.14 -6.00 7.11
N VAL A 75 -3.54 -6.45 6.01
CA VAL A 75 -3.89 -7.71 5.34
C VAL A 75 -2.65 -8.60 5.32
N PHE A 76 -2.73 -9.69 6.07
CA PHE A 76 -1.71 -10.72 6.14
C PHE A 76 -1.71 -11.58 4.86
N VAL A 77 -0.52 -11.73 4.28
CA VAL A 77 -0.21 -12.62 3.16
C VAL A 77 0.77 -13.66 3.67
N SER A 78 0.26 -14.88 3.89
CA SER A 78 1.06 -15.97 4.43
C SER A 78 1.99 -16.58 3.39
N SER A 79 3.21 -16.90 3.81
CA SER A 79 4.14 -17.78 3.11
C SER A 79 4.31 -19.13 3.83
N ASP A 80 3.35 -19.51 4.66
CA ASP A 80 3.31 -20.83 5.31
C ASP A 80 3.06 -21.94 4.29
N LYS A 81 3.54 -23.14 4.61
CA LYS A 81 3.49 -24.29 3.68
C LYS A 81 2.25 -25.15 3.87
N ASP A 82 1.54 -24.96 4.98
CA ASP A 82 0.37 -25.73 5.38
C ASP A 82 -0.62 -24.85 6.14
N GLU A 83 -1.88 -25.28 6.10
CA GLU A 83 -3.00 -24.51 6.64
C GLU A 83 -3.00 -24.47 8.18
N GLU A 84 -2.41 -25.47 8.83
CA GLU A 84 -2.31 -25.55 10.29
C GLU A 84 -1.37 -24.46 10.81
N SER A 85 -0.16 -24.37 10.26
CA SER A 85 0.81 -23.30 10.56
C SER A 85 0.24 -21.91 10.28
N PHE A 86 -0.50 -21.76 9.18
CA PHE A 86 -1.21 -20.52 8.87
C PHE A 86 -2.22 -20.16 9.97
N LYS A 87 -3.06 -21.11 10.36
CA LYS A 87 -4.12 -20.90 11.38
C LYS A 87 -3.53 -20.53 12.72
N GLU A 88 -2.54 -21.28 13.21
CA GLU A 88 -1.88 -21.02 14.49
C GLU A 88 -1.30 -19.61 14.54
N TYR A 89 -0.62 -19.21 13.47
CA TYR A 89 0.03 -17.92 13.41
C TYR A 89 -0.95 -16.77 13.23
N PHE A 90 -1.94 -16.92 12.34
CA PHE A 90 -2.95 -15.89 12.09
C PHE A 90 -3.83 -15.61 13.31
N GLN A 91 -4.08 -16.62 14.17
CA GLN A 91 -4.81 -16.43 15.44
C GLN A 91 -4.15 -15.41 16.39
N THR A 92 -2.85 -15.15 16.22
CA THR A 92 -2.12 -14.15 17.02
C THR A 92 -2.27 -12.72 16.50
N MET A 93 -2.98 -12.54 15.38
CA MET A 93 -3.05 -11.28 14.64
C MET A 93 -4.47 -10.69 14.67
N PRO A 94 -4.64 -9.40 15.03
CA PRO A 94 -5.95 -8.76 15.16
C PRO A 94 -6.51 -8.18 13.84
N TRP A 95 -5.91 -8.52 12.70
CA TRP A 95 -6.19 -7.95 11.38
C TRP A 95 -6.70 -8.99 10.38
N LYS A 96 -6.80 -8.62 9.10
CA LYS A 96 -7.35 -9.49 8.04
C LYS A 96 -6.28 -10.35 7.37
N ALA A 97 -6.66 -11.38 6.63
CA ALA A 97 -5.74 -12.19 5.83
C ALA A 97 -6.30 -12.62 4.48
N ILE A 98 -5.40 -12.84 3.52
CA ILE A 98 -5.72 -13.60 2.31
C ILE A 98 -6.01 -15.05 2.72
N PRO A 99 -7.13 -15.66 2.27
CA PRO A 99 -7.41 -17.06 2.50
C PRO A 99 -6.23 -17.95 2.11
N PHE A 100 -5.85 -18.89 2.99
CA PHE A 100 -4.74 -19.81 2.73
C PHE A 100 -4.96 -20.65 1.46
N SER A 101 -6.22 -20.94 1.10
CA SER A 101 -6.55 -21.62 -0.15
C SER A 101 -6.16 -20.85 -1.42
N ASP A 102 -5.93 -19.53 -1.32
CA ASP A 102 -5.55 -18.67 -2.45
C ASP A 102 -4.05 -18.33 -2.48
N GLN A 103 -3.23 -19.38 -2.49
CA GLN A 103 -1.77 -19.26 -2.63
C GLN A 103 -1.36 -18.61 -3.95
N ALA A 104 -2.18 -18.73 -5.00
CA ALA A 104 -1.92 -18.10 -6.29
C ALA A 104 -1.94 -16.56 -6.17
N ARG A 105 -2.92 -16.00 -5.44
CA ARG A 105 -2.96 -14.57 -5.14
C ARG A 105 -1.83 -14.15 -4.24
N ALA A 106 -1.52 -14.91 -3.19
CA ALA A 106 -0.37 -14.62 -2.32
C ALA A 106 0.94 -14.51 -3.12
N ARG A 107 1.19 -15.45 -4.04
CA ARG A 107 2.37 -15.42 -4.92
C ARG A 107 2.37 -14.21 -5.85
N LYS A 108 1.24 -13.92 -6.51
CA LYS A 108 1.09 -12.74 -7.39
C LYS A 108 1.34 -11.43 -6.63
N LEU A 109 0.92 -11.33 -5.38
CA LEU A 109 1.19 -10.16 -4.53
C LEU A 109 2.69 -10.03 -4.24
N GLY A 110 3.36 -11.12 -3.88
CA GLY A 110 4.81 -11.12 -3.66
C GLY A 110 5.59 -10.72 -4.91
N GLU A 111 5.25 -11.27 -6.07
CA GLU A 111 5.82 -10.90 -7.38
C GLU A 111 5.56 -9.42 -7.70
N LYS A 112 4.32 -8.94 -7.53
CA LYS A 112 3.92 -7.56 -7.83
C LYS A 112 4.69 -6.52 -7.01
N PHE A 113 4.96 -6.81 -5.74
CA PHE A 113 5.65 -5.91 -4.82
C PHE A 113 7.14 -6.24 -4.66
N ASN A 114 7.68 -7.16 -5.47
CA ASN A 114 9.07 -7.60 -5.43
C ASN A 114 9.56 -7.97 -4.01
N VAL A 115 8.75 -8.79 -3.32
CA VAL A 115 9.05 -9.23 -1.95
C VAL A 115 10.00 -10.42 -2.01
N ASP A 116 11.30 -10.13 -1.89
CA ASP A 116 12.37 -11.14 -1.93
C ASP A 116 12.67 -11.76 -0.55
N GLY A 117 12.09 -11.22 0.52
CA GLY A 117 12.31 -11.70 1.89
C GLY A 117 11.21 -11.28 2.87
N ILE A 118 11.01 -12.11 3.89
CA ILE A 118 10.03 -11.88 4.97
C ILE A 118 10.72 -11.70 6.34
N PRO A 119 10.15 -10.91 7.26
CA PRO A 119 8.90 -10.16 7.12
C PRO A 119 9.06 -8.91 6.25
N ALA A 120 8.01 -8.58 5.48
CA ALA A 120 7.88 -7.34 4.70
C ALA A 120 6.50 -6.72 4.92
N LEU A 121 6.42 -5.39 4.98
CA LEU A 121 5.18 -4.65 5.17
C LEU A 121 5.11 -3.52 4.12
N ILE A 122 4.26 -3.71 3.12
CA ILE A 122 4.03 -2.73 2.05
C ILE A 122 2.78 -1.94 2.40
N VAL A 123 2.87 -0.61 2.45
CA VAL A 123 1.73 0.24 2.81
C VAL A 123 1.15 0.86 1.56
N LEU A 124 -0.16 0.70 1.37
CA LEU A 124 -0.91 1.19 0.23
C LEU A 124 -1.88 2.30 0.65
N LEU A 125 -2.00 3.34 -0.18
CA LEU A 125 -3.04 4.35 -0.08
C LEU A 125 -4.41 3.79 -0.45
N PRO A 126 -5.52 4.47 -0.10
CA PRO A 126 -6.88 4.03 -0.45
C PRO A 126 -7.13 3.75 -1.94
N ASN A 127 -6.38 4.40 -2.83
CA ASN A 127 -6.43 4.20 -4.28
C ASN A 127 -5.54 3.05 -4.80
N GLY A 128 -4.86 2.34 -3.90
CA GLY A 128 -3.97 1.22 -4.21
C GLY A 128 -2.54 1.61 -4.60
N ALA A 129 -2.17 2.89 -4.58
CA ALA A 129 -0.79 3.32 -4.77
C ALA A 129 0.08 2.94 -3.57
N ILE A 130 1.35 2.63 -3.81
CA ILE A 130 2.31 2.34 -2.74
C ILE A 130 2.68 3.65 -2.03
N LEU A 131 2.48 3.71 -0.73
CA LEU A 131 2.96 4.77 0.16
C LEU A 131 4.39 4.48 0.63
N THR A 132 4.69 3.24 1.02
CA THR A 132 6.05 2.82 1.40
C THR A 132 6.22 1.31 1.25
N CYS A 133 7.43 0.88 0.87
CA CYS A 133 7.85 -0.53 0.91
C CYS A 133 8.64 -0.86 2.20
N ASP A 134 9.04 0.16 2.96
CA ASP A 134 9.88 0.06 4.16
C ASP A 134 9.02 0.06 5.43
N GLY A 135 7.77 -0.43 5.35
CA GLY A 135 6.83 -0.37 6.46
C GLY A 135 7.34 -1.11 7.70
N ARG A 136 8.14 -2.16 7.51
CA ARG A 136 8.79 -2.88 8.61
C ARG A 136 9.78 -1.98 9.34
N GLU A 137 10.68 -1.31 8.61
CA GLU A 137 11.69 -0.41 9.14
C GLU A 137 11.06 0.79 9.84
N ASP A 138 9.99 1.34 9.25
CA ASP A 138 9.20 2.41 9.83
C ASP A 138 8.60 2.01 11.19
N ILE A 139 7.97 0.84 11.30
CA ILE A 139 7.46 0.31 12.58
C ILE A 139 8.60 0.06 13.56
N VAL A 140 9.75 -0.46 13.09
CA VAL A 140 10.90 -0.70 13.96
C VAL A 140 11.42 0.60 14.57
N LYS A 141 11.52 1.68 13.77
CA LYS A 141 12.09 2.97 14.17
C LYS A 141 11.11 3.88 14.91
N LYS A 142 9.85 3.92 14.47
CA LYS A 142 8.85 4.92 14.90
C LYS A 142 7.69 4.30 15.71
N GLY A 143 7.56 2.97 15.73
CA GLY A 143 6.45 2.29 16.42
C GLY A 143 5.09 2.66 15.82
N GLU A 144 4.09 2.83 16.67
CA GLU A 144 2.73 3.22 16.26
C GLU A 144 2.65 4.56 15.53
N GLU A 145 3.62 5.45 15.72
CA GLU A 145 3.64 6.74 15.06
C GLU A 145 3.81 6.62 13.54
N ALA A 146 4.46 5.55 13.07
CA ALA A 146 4.48 5.23 11.64
C ALA A 146 3.05 5.09 11.09
N ILE A 147 2.18 4.37 11.80
CA ILE A 147 0.79 4.13 11.38
C ILE A 147 -0.01 5.44 11.40
N ARG A 148 0.19 6.28 12.41
CA ARG A 148 -0.43 7.61 12.46
C ARG A 148 0.00 8.48 11.29
N LEU A 149 1.29 8.48 10.95
CA LEU A 149 1.83 9.23 9.81
C LEU A 149 1.26 8.73 8.48
N TRP A 150 1.11 7.42 8.29
CA TRP A 150 0.53 6.86 7.07
C TRP A 150 -0.95 7.19 6.91
N SER A 151 -1.66 7.38 8.02
CA SER A 151 -3.12 7.53 8.07
C SER A 151 -3.59 8.99 8.23
N GLN A 152 -2.71 9.96 7.96
CA GLN A 152 -3.08 11.37 7.93
C GLN A 152 -3.78 11.72 6.62
N ASP A 153 -4.24 12.98 6.52
CA ASP A 153 -4.73 13.55 5.26
C ASP A 153 -3.70 13.32 4.14
N GLU A 154 -4.14 12.84 2.96
CA GLU A 154 -3.25 12.54 1.83
C GLU A 154 -2.37 13.74 1.44
N SER A 155 -2.85 14.97 1.63
CA SER A 155 -2.09 16.20 1.37
C SER A 155 -0.91 16.43 2.33
N LYS A 156 -0.88 15.69 3.45
CA LYS A 156 0.14 15.76 4.50
C LYS A 156 1.06 14.55 4.50
N LEU A 157 0.83 13.58 3.62
CA LEU A 157 1.69 12.41 3.52
C LEU A 157 3.05 12.82 2.95
N PRO A 158 4.17 12.31 3.51
CA PRO A 158 5.51 12.59 3.02
C PRO A 158 5.78 11.78 1.76
N ILE A 159 5.09 12.11 0.67
CA ILE A 159 5.41 11.51 -0.61
C ILE A 159 6.54 12.32 -1.25
N PRO A 160 7.72 11.73 -1.50
CA PRO A 160 8.83 12.47 -2.10
C PRO A 160 8.39 13.05 -3.44
N PRO A 161 8.50 14.37 -3.66
CA PRO A 161 8.16 15.03 -4.90
C PRO A 161 8.93 14.54 -6.13
N ASP A 162 9.86 13.60 -5.96
CA ASP A 162 10.87 13.20 -6.95
C ASP A 162 10.72 11.74 -7.40
N GLU A 163 9.85 10.95 -6.75
CA GLU A 163 9.75 9.50 -6.97
C GLU A 163 8.66 9.07 -7.96
N TYR A 164 7.73 9.94 -8.32
CA TYR A 164 6.70 9.63 -9.32
C TYR A 164 7.22 9.80 -10.74
N VAL A 165 7.17 8.74 -11.56
CA VAL A 165 7.46 8.83 -13.01
C VAL A 165 6.16 8.72 -13.79
N TRP A 166 5.79 9.79 -14.49
CA TRP A 166 4.58 9.87 -15.30
C TRP A 166 4.89 9.45 -16.73
N GLN A 167 4.77 8.15 -17.00
CA GLN A 167 5.00 7.59 -18.34
C GLN A 167 4.03 8.20 -19.37
N GLY A 168 4.57 8.63 -20.51
CA GLY A 168 3.77 9.26 -21.58
C GLY A 168 3.28 10.68 -21.28
N VAL A 169 3.78 11.31 -20.21
CA VAL A 169 3.46 12.68 -19.83
C VAL A 169 4.75 13.48 -19.84
N PHE A 170 4.76 14.62 -20.51
CA PHE A 170 5.90 15.53 -20.53
C PHE A 170 5.52 16.89 -19.94
N CYS A 171 6.51 17.64 -19.48
CA CYS A 171 6.31 19.01 -19.04
C CYS A 171 6.30 19.96 -20.23
N ASP A 172 5.22 20.68 -20.49
CA ASP A 172 5.11 21.66 -21.57
C ASP A 172 6.05 22.86 -21.42
N GLY A 173 6.44 23.18 -20.18
CA GLY A 173 7.33 24.30 -19.88
C GLY A 173 8.81 24.01 -20.16
N CYS A 174 9.33 22.85 -19.74
CA CYS A 174 10.75 22.50 -19.88
C CYS A 174 11.04 21.31 -20.80
N LYS A 175 10.00 20.67 -21.33
CA LYS A 175 10.06 19.47 -22.19
C LYS A 175 10.68 18.24 -21.51
N MET A 176 10.68 18.19 -20.18
CA MET A 176 11.03 16.98 -19.43
C MET A 176 10.06 15.84 -19.78
N ASP A 177 10.58 14.68 -20.18
CA ASP A 177 9.82 13.50 -20.60
C ASP A 177 10.62 12.22 -20.24
N PRO A 178 10.06 11.25 -19.49
CA PRO A 178 8.78 11.35 -18.78
C PRO A 178 8.86 12.38 -17.66
N LEU A 179 7.74 13.02 -17.33
CA LEU A 179 7.64 13.96 -16.22
C LEU A 179 7.96 13.20 -14.93
N VAL A 180 8.98 13.67 -14.22
CA VAL A 180 9.38 13.12 -12.92
C VAL A 180 8.94 14.08 -11.83
N GLY A 181 8.24 13.53 -10.84
CA GLY A 181 7.84 14.21 -9.64
C GLY A 181 6.40 14.74 -9.65
N GLN A 182 6.18 15.85 -8.95
CA GLN A 182 4.86 16.49 -8.92
C GLN A 182 4.44 17.00 -10.30
N ARG A 183 3.25 16.59 -10.73
CA ARG A 183 2.60 16.99 -11.99
C ARG A 183 1.50 18.01 -11.73
N TYR A 184 1.40 19.00 -12.58
CA TYR A 184 0.37 20.03 -12.53
C TYR A 184 -0.34 20.12 -13.88
N VAL A 185 -1.65 19.91 -13.91
CA VAL A 185 -2.47 19.95 -15.13
C VAL A 185 -3.21 21.27 -15.20
N CYS A 186 -3.26 21.87 -16.38
CA CYS A 186 -4.19 22.95 -16.67
C CYS A 186 -5.47 22.36 -17.27
N SER A 187 -6.63 22.61 -16.65
CA SER A 187 -7.93 22.15 -17.17
C SER A 187 -8.45 23.03 -18.32
N THR A 188 -7.88 24.22 -18.49
CA THR A 188 -8.28 25.18 -19.54
C THR A 188 -7.48 24.98 -20.82
N CYS A 189 -6.18 24.66 -20.71
CA CYS A 189 -5.34 24.32 -21.85
C CYS A 189 -5.50 22.84 -22.20
N LYS A 190 -5.48 22.52 -23.50
CA LYS A 190 -5.54 21.14 -23.96
C LYS A 190 -4.23 20.42 -23.65
N GLU A 191 -4.33 19.27 -22.95
CA GLU A 191 -3.22 18.35 -22.69
C GLU A 191 -1.96 19.07 -22.17
N PHE A 192 -2.16 19.97 -21.21
CA PHE A 192 -1.10 20.85 -20.74
C PHE A 192 -0.65 20.48 -19.33
N ASP A 193 0.61 20.11 -19.23
CA ASP A 193 1.22 19.51 -18.06
C ASP A 193 2.51 20.25 -17.68
N LEU A 194 2.67 20.57 -16.39
CA LEU A 194 3.88 21.19 -15.87
C LEU A 194 4.47 20.38 -14.72
N CYS A 195 5.80 20.29 -14.68
CA CYS A 195 6.52 19.85 -13.49
C CYS A 195 6.51 20.95 -12.41
N ALA A 196 6.82 20.59 -11.15
CA ALA A 196 6.90 21.53 -10.03
C ALA A 196 7.75 22.78 -10.33
N ALA A 197 8.89 22.61 -10.99
CA ALA A 197 9.77 23.72 -11.32
C ALA A 197 9.15 24.70 -12.32
N CYS A 198 8.37 24.20 -13.28
CA CYS A 198 7.70 25.06 -14.26
C CYS A 198 6.40 25.67 -13.71
N GLN A 199 5.70 24.96 -12.83
CA GLN A 199 4.55 25.52 -12.12
C GLN A 199 4.93 26.80 -11.35
N LYS A 200 6.09 26.80 -10.66
CA LYS A 200 6.60 27.97 -9.92
C LYS A 200 6.89 29.19 -10.79
N LYS A 201 7.13 29.00 -12.09
CA LYS A 201 7.34 30.10 -13.05
C LYS A 201 6.03 30.79 -13.45
N GLY A 202 4.90 30.20 -13.08
CA GLY A 202 3.57 30.71 -13.40
C GLY A 202 3.07 30.22 -14.76
N HIS A 203 1.76 30.06 -14.83
CA HIS A 203 0.98 29.82 -16.04
C HIS A 203 -0.29 30.67 -15.93
N GLU A 204 -0.83 31.14 -17.06
CA GLU A 204 -1.94 32.09 -17.11
C GLU A 204 -3.22 31.55 -16.45
N HIS A 205 -3.43 30.23 -16.51
CA HIS A 205 -4.57 29.56 -15.91
C HIS A 205 -4.23 28.87 -14.58
N THR A 206 -5.27 28.61 -13.79
CA THR A 206 -5.15 27.81 -12.57
C THR A 206 -4.69 26.39 -12.91
N LEU A 207 -3.62 25.98 -12.24
CA LEU A 207 -3.06 24.64 -12.34
C LEU A 207 -3.57 23.78 -11.17
N THR A 208 -4.04 22.58 -11.47
CA THR A 208 -4.40 21.58 -10.48
C THR A 208 -3.21 20.67 -10.24
N TYR A 209 -2.81 20.53 -8.98
CA TYR A 209 -1.83 19.50 -8.60
C TYR A 209 -2.44 18.12 -8.83
N MET A 210 -1.80 17.34 -9.68
CA MET A 210 -2.12 15.94 -9.85
C MET A 210 -1.36 15.15 -8.80
N SER A 211 -2.05 14.81 -7.71
CA SER A 211 -1.48 14.00 -6.64
C SER A 211 -1.12 12.59 -7.09
N GLN A 212 -1.68 12.09 -8.21
CA GLN A 212 -1.40 10.75 -8.75
C GLN A 212 -1.68 10.59 -10.26
N PRO A 213 -0.99 9.66 -10.96
CA PRO A 213 -1.35 9.21 -12.30
C PRO A 213 -2.80 8.73 -12.33
N LEU A 214 -3.66 9.36 -13.14
CA LEU A 214 -4.95 8.76 -13.47
C LEU A 214 -4.65 7.37 -14.01
N ALA A 215 -5.15 6.33 -13.32
CA ALA A 215 -4.99 4.92 -13.63
C ALA A 215 -5.61 4.55 -14.99
N THR A 216 -4.97 5.04 -16.04
CA THR A 216 -5.34 4.84 -17.43
C THR A 216 -4.03 4.68 -18.18
N ILE A 217 -3.65 3.42 -18.34
CA ILE A 217 -2.59 2.92 -19.22
C ILE A 217 -1.19 3.36 -18.79
N GLY A 218 -0.54 2.57 -17.93
CA GLY A 218 0.89 2.69 -17.69
C GLY A 218 1.31 2.25 -16.30
N ILE A 219 2.07 1.17 -16.26
CA ILE A 219 2.71 0.57 -15.08
C ILE A 219 3.45 1.66 -14.27
N LEU A 220 3.14 1.77 -12.98
CA LEU A 220 4.00 2.43 -11.99
C LEU A 220 5.31 1.64 -11.92
N VAL A 221 6.40 2.17 -12.48
CA VAL A 221 7.75 1.60 -12.35
C VAL A 221 8.49 2.40 -11.30
N TRP A 222 8.76 1.77 -10.16
CA TRP A 222 9.60 2.30 -9.09
C TRP A 222 11.06 2.29 -9.54
N LYS A 223 11.78 3.40 -9.37
CA LYS A 223 13.16 3.59 -9.84
C LYS A 223 14.24 2.90 -8.96
N GLY A 224 13.85 2.01 -8.06
CA GLY A 224 14.78 1.31 -7.16
C GLY A 224 14.97 -0.19 -7.41
N ILE A 225 14.31 -0.79 -8.40
CA ILE A 225 14.71 -2.12 -8.90
C ILE A 225 15.71 -1.90 -10.03
N ASN A 226 16.97 -2.19 -9.73
CA ASN A 226 18.03 -2.24 -10.73
C ASN A 226 17.74 -3.42 -11.67
N LEU A 227 16.90 -3.22 -12.68
CA LEU A 227 16.75 -4.13 -13.81
C LEU A 227 17.99 -3.97 -14.70
N ASN A 228 19.12 -4.54 -14.27
CA ASN A 228 20.25 -5.01 -15.06
C ASN A 228 21.48 -5.18 -14.15
N SER A 229 21.69 -6.40 -13.64
CA SER A 229 22.97 -7.16 -13.67
C SER A 229 22.75 -8.51 -12.99
#